data_AF-A0A0C9T7Y8-F1
#
_entry.id   AF-A0A0C9T7Y8-F1
#
_cell.length_a   1.000
_cell.length_b   1.000
_cell.length_c   1.000
_cell.angle_alpha   90.00
_cell.angle_beta   90.00
_cell.angle_gamma   90.00
#
_symmetry.space_group_name_H-M   'P 1'
#
loop_
_entity.id
_entity.type
_entity.pdbx_description
1 polymer ?
#
loop_
_entity_poly.entity_id
_entity_poly.type
_entity_poly.pdbx_seq_one_letter_code
_entity_poly.pdbx_strand_id
1 'polypeptide(L)' 'MHRTLMSKSRTMRIYAGLPPFLWDEFYLTASHLHVKTITRSLDGRTPWELWYGRLPDYSYMREIGCRAFVLIQN' A
#
# COMPACT_ATOMS: atom_id res chain seq x y z
N MET A 1 9.46 -5.16 10.85
CA MET A 1 8.34 -5.09 9.89
C MET A 1 7.33 -4.00 10.24
N HIS A 2 6.76 -3.98 11.45
CA HIS A 2 5.72 -3.01 11.83
C HIS A 2 6.09 -1.54 11.58
N ARG A 3 7.30 -1.11 12.02
CA ARG A 3 7.82 0.25 11.77
C ARG A 3 7.90 0.59 10.28
N THR A 4 8.39 -0.33 9.46
CA THR A 4 8.52 -0.16 8.01
C THR A 4 7.16 0.05 7.35
N LEU A 5 6.15 -0.76 7.70
CA LEU A 5 4.80 -0.62 7.18
C LEU A 5 4.16 0.70 7.61
N MET A 6 4.35 1.09 8.87
CA MET A 6 3.83 2.37 9.38
C MET A 6 4.46 3.57 8.67
N SER A 7 5.78 3.53 8.42
CA SER A 7 6.47 4.56 7.64
C SER A 7 5.92 4.64 6.21
N LYS A 8 5.78 3.51 5.52
CA LYS A 8 5.22 3.46 4.16
C LYS A 8 3.78 4.00 4.12
N SER A 9 2.92 3.55 5.03
CA SER A 9 1.54 4.02 5.18
C SER A 9 1.50 5.54 5.33
N ARG A 10 2.28 6.08 6.27
CA ARG A 10 2.34 7.52 6.52
C ARG A 10 2.83 8.30 5.30
N THR A 11 3.86 7.83 4.61
CA THR A 11 4.39 8.48 3.40
C THR A 11 3.35 8.51 2.29
N MET A 12 2.71 7.37 1.98
CA MET A 12 1.66 7.29 0.95
C MET A 12 0.47 8.20 1.29
N ARG A 13 0.05 8.24 2.56
CA ARG A 13 -1.07 9.07 3.01
C ARG A 13 -0.78 10.56 2.87
N ILE A 14 0.41 10.99 3.29
CA ILE A 14 0.84 12.39 3.18
C ILE A 14 0.92 12.79 1.70
N TYR A 15 1.49 11.91 0.86
CA TYR A 15 1.58 12.15 -0.58
C TYR A 15 0.19 12.33 -1.23
N ALA A 16 -0.78 11.48 -0.85
CA ALA A 16 -2.15 11.57 -1.35
C ALA A 16 -2.97 12.73 -0.74
N GLY A 17 -2.43 13.49 0.21
CA GLY A 17 -3.15 14.56 0.90
C GLY A 17 -4.36 14.07 1.71
N LEU A 18 -4.40 12.79 2.09
CA LEU A 18 -5.56 12.18 2.72
C LEU A 18 -5.57 12.33 4.25
N PRO A 19 -6.78 12.45 4.85
CA PRO A 19 -6.93 12.74 6.27
C PRO A 19 -6.36 11.61 7.17
N PRO A 20 -5.90 11.93 8.39
CA PRO A 20 -5.23 10.96 9.26
C PRO A 20 -6.08 9.75 9.67
N PHE A 21 -7.40 9.86 9.67
CA PHE A 21 -8.27 8.76 10.07
C PHE A 21 -8.22 7.56 9.13
N LEU A 22 -7.78 7.75 7.87
CA LEU A 22 -7.61 6.69 6.87
C LEU A 22 -6.29 5.91 7.02
N TRP A 23 -5.55 6.08 8.11
CA TRP A 23 -4.20 5.51 8.28
C TRP A 23 -4.15 3.98 8.15
N ASP A 24 -5.24 3.30 8.50
CA ASP A 24 -5.46 1.86 8.46
C ASP A 24 -5.55 1.34 7.02
N GLU A 25 -6.31 2.01 6.15
CA GLU A 25 -6.39 1.71 4.71
C GLU A 25 -5.00 1.78 4.06
N PHE A 26 -4.23 2.81 4.43
CA PHE A 26 -2.85 2.96 3.96
C PHE A 26 -1.90 1.93 4.56
N TYR A 27 -2.17 1.44 5.77
CA TYR A 27 -1.39 0.36 6.39
C TYR A 27 -1.62 -0.97 5.67
N LEU A 28 -2.88 -1.29 5.35
CA LEU A 28 -3.25 -2.45 4.55
C LEU A 28 -2.60 -2.39 3.16
N THR A 29 -2.69 -1.24 2.51
CA THR A 29 -2.03 -0.99 1.22
C THR A 29 -0.52 -1.17 1.33
N ALA A 30 0.12 -0.63 2.37
CA ALA A 30 1.56 -0.78 2.60
C ALA A 30 1.95 -2.25 2.78
N SER A 31 1.15 -3.02 3.51
CA SER A 31 1.36 -4.45 3.73
C SER A 31 1.26 -5.24 2.43
N HIS A 32 0.21 -4.97 1.65
CA HIS A 32 -0.02 -5.60 0.34
C HIS A 32 1.13 -5.33 -0.63
N LEU A 33 1.57 -4.08 -0.73
CA LEU A 33 2.71 -3.71 -1.55
C LEU A 33 4.01 -4.33 -1.02
N HIS A 34 4.17 -4.46 0.29
CA HIS A 34 5.41 -4.98 0.87
C HIS A 34 5.69 -6.42 0.45
N VAL A 35 4.66 -7.28 0.38
CA VAL A 35 4.79 -8.68 -0.06
C VAL A 35 5.05 -8.78 -1.57
N LYS A 36 4.62 -7.78 -2.35
CA LYS A 36 4.77 -7.75 -3.81
C LYS A 36 6.00 -6.97 -4.28
N THR A 37 6.60 -6.12 -3.45
CA THR A 37 7.77 -5.34 -3.85
C THR A 37 9.05 -6.13 -3.65
N ILE A 38 10.03 -5.89 -4.53
CA ILE A 38 11.38 -6.43 -4.40
C ILE A 38 11.99 -5.98 -3.07
N THR A 39 12.68 -6.89 -2.40
CA THR A 39 13.49 -6.57 -1.22
C THR A 39 14.93 -7.00 -1.45
N ARG A 40 15.87 -6.20 -0.95
CA ARG A 40 17.31 -6.50 -1.03
C ARG A 40 17.66 -7.84 -0.38
N SER A 41 16.89 -8.25 0.63
CA SER A 41 17.08 -9.52 1.33
C SER A 41 16.75 -10.77 0.51
N LEU A 42 16.10 -10.62 -0.65
CA LEU A 42 15.66 -11.73 -1.50
C LEU A 42 16.30 -11.70 -2.90
N ASP A 43 17.48 -11.07 -3.03
CA ASP A 43 18.27 -11.04 -4.26
C ASP A 43 17.49 -10.57 -5.48
N GLY A 44 16.71 -9.49 -5.33
CA GLY A 44 15.93 -8.93 -6.44
C GLY A 44 14.56 -9.60 -6.65
N ARG A 45 14.19 -10.60 -5.83
CA ARG A 45 12.86 -11.24 -5.86
C ARG A 45 11.89 -10.60 -4.87
N THR A 46 10.61 -10.84 -5.12
CA THR A 46 9.50 -10.44 -4.24
C THR A 46 9.15 -11.58 -3.29
N PRO A 47 8.71 -11.31 -2.04
CA PRO A 47 8.18 -12.36 -1.17
C PRO A 47 7.04 -13.16 -1.83
N TRP A 48 6.21 -12.51 -2.65
CA TRP A 48 5.15 -13.13 -3.45
C TRP A 48 5.69 -14.20 -4.40
N GLU A 49 6.76 -13.91 -5.14
CA GLU A 49 7.40 -14.88 -6.04
C GLU A 49 7.91 -16.11 -5.29
N LEU A 50 8.48 -15.92 -4.10
CA LEU A 50 8.97 -17.05 -3.29
C LEU A 50 7.84 -17.93 -2.78
N TRP A 51 6.70 -17.32 -2.41
CA TRP A 51 5.57 -18.06 -1.85
C TRP A 51 4.73 -18.77 -2.92
N TYR A 52 4.53 -18.11 -4.06
CA TYR A 52 3.57 -18.55 -5.07
C TYR A 52 4.22 -19.02 -6.37
N GLY A 53 5.54 -18.90 -6.52
CA GLY A 53 6.27 -19.34 -7.71
C GLY A 53 5.95 -18.57 -9.00
N ARG A 54 5.28 -17.42 -8.89
CA ARG A 54 4.87 -16.59 -10.03
C ARG A 54 5.04 -15.10 -9.72
N LEU A 55 5.21 -14.30 -10.76
CA LEU A 55 5.27 -12.84 -10.63
C LEU A 55 3.96 -12.28 -10.06
N PRO A 56 4.01 -11.20 -9.26
CA PRO A 56 2.81 -10.49 -8.83
C PRO A 56 2.15 -9.79 -10.01
N ASP A 57 0.83 -9.93 -10.12
CA ASP A 57 0.02 -9.09 -10.99
C ASP A 57 -0.18 -7.71 -10.34
N TYR A 58 -0.14 -6.68 -11.18
CA TYR A 58 -0.31 -5.26 -10.85
C TYR A 58 -1.38 -4.57 -11.71
N SER A 59 -1.98 -5.26 -12.68
CA SER A 59 -2.97 -4.70 -13.60
C SER A 59 -4.20 -4.13 -12.89
N TYR A 60 -4.54 -4.66 -11.71
CA TYR A 60 -5.65 -4.18 -10.89
C TYR A 60 -5.31 -2.93 -10.05
N MET A 61 -4.04 -2.52 -9.96
CA MET A 61 -3.65 -1.40 -9.12
C MET A 61 -4.19 -0.08 -9.67
N ARG A 62 -4.59 0.80 -8.75
CA ARG A 62 -5.08 2.14 -9.03
C ARG A 62 -4.26 3.17 -8.27
N GLU A 63 -4.26 4.39 -8.79
CA GLU A 63 -3.74 5.54 -8.06
C GLU A 63 -4.53 5.75 -6.77
N ILE A 64 -3.85 6.22 -5.73
CA ILE A 64 -4.47 6.48 -4.44
C ILE A 64 -5.25 7.79 -4.52
N GLY A 65 -6.53 7.72 -4.16
CA GLY A 65 -7.42 8.87 -4.11
C GLY A 65 -8.38 8.92 -5.29
N CYS A 66 -9.49 9.63 -5.08
CA CYS A 66 -10.48 9.93 -6.10
C CYS A 66 -11.26 11.17 -5.66
N ARG A 67 -12.07 11.74 -6.56
CA ARG A 67 -13.06 12.76 -6.17
C ARG A 67 -14.19 12.06 -5.42
N ALA A 68 -14.44 12.47 -4.19
CA ALA A 68 -15.52 11.99 -3.35
C ALA A 68 -16.39 13.16 -2.88
N PHE A 69 -17.69 12.93 -2.76
CA PHE A 69 -18.67 13.90 -2.27
C PHE A 69 -19.31 13.35 -1.00
N VAL A 70 -19.40 14.17 0.04
CA VAL A 70 -20.05 13.80 1.31
C VAL A 70 -21.40 14.49 1.38
N LEU A 71 -22.46 13.71 1.67
CA LEU A 71 -23.78 14.26 1.96
C LEU A 71 -23.77 14.84 3.38
N ILE A 72 -23.97 16.14 3.51
CA ILE A 72 -24.13 16.82 4.80
C ILE A 72 -25.63 16.92 5.06
N GLN A 73 -26.11 16.25 6.10
CA GLN A 73 -27.50 16.36 6.56
C GLN A 73 -27.63 17.60 7.46
N ASN A 74 -28.56 18.50 7.11
CA ASN A 74 -28.95 19.64 7.95
C ASN A 74 -29.94 19.21 9.03
#